data_AF-A0A7V9ZCV8-F1
#
_entry.id   AF-A0A7V9ZCV8-F1
#
_cell.length_a   1.000
_cell.length_b   1.000
_cell.length_c   1.000
_cell.angle_alpha   90.00
_cell.angle_beta   90.00
_cell.angle_gamma   90.00
#
_symmetry.space_group_name_H-M   'P 1'
#
loop_
_entity.id
_entity.type
_entity.pdbx_description
1 polymer ?
#
loop_
_entity_poly.entity_id
_entity_poly.type
_entity_poly.pdbx_seq_one_letter_code
_entity_poly.pdbx_strand_id
1 'polypeptide(L)'
;MASMFQVGGTGGRAIKDGLSTTGFPSGVAGVPAEVIETLAPLVQSRRELRMDSGGAGKHRGGLGQATEIGYRGSGLWSVSAIIDRTQFAAQGIEGGQPGALGEFMADDDKHLQPKTVIWFEPQTRVQLNLPGGGGYGDPFARDPERVRDDVVNGYVSLAAAERDYGVAVRYTGDATSLVRPPQSYGIDWPATEQLRAAR
;
A
#
# COMPACT_ATOMS: atom_id res chain seq x y z
N MET A 1 0.54 -27.71 -1.35
CA MET A 1 1.50 -26.60 -1.46
C MET A 1 0.99 -25.66 -2.53
N ALA A 2 0.78 -24.38 -2.23
CA ALA A 2 0.39 -23.38 -3.22
C ALA A 2 1.44 -22.27 -3.26
N SER A 3 1.93 -21.97 -4.47
CA SER A 3 2.88 -20.87 -4.69
C SER A 3 2.11 -19.62 -5.08
N MET A 4 2.36 -18.52 -4.37
CA MET A 4 1.67 -17.25 -4.59
C MET A 4 2.70 -16.18 -4.95
N PHE A 5 2.47 -15.52 -6.07
CA PHE A 5 3.22 -14.33 -6.47
C PHE A 5 2.38 -13.10 -6.15
N GLN A 6 2.97 -12.20 -5.37
CA GLN A 6 2.38 -10.90 -5.12
C GLN A 6 3.38 -9.79 -5.46
N VAL A 7 2.85 -8.66 -5.88
CA VAL A 7 3.61 -7.56 -6.47
C VAL A 7 3.38 -6.27 -5.71
N GLY A 8 4.46 -5.57 -5.38
CA GLY A 8 4.42 -4.25 -4.77
C GLY A 8 4.17 -3.13 -5.79
N GLY A 9 4.39 -1.90 -5.37
CA GLY A 9 4.27 -0.73 -6.22
C GLY A 9 5.53 -0.44 -7.04
N THR A 10 5.36 0.12 -8.24
CA THR A 10 6.47 0.63 -9.07
C THR A 10 6.77 2.09 -8.77
N GLY A 11 7.97 2.58 -9.10
CA GLY A 11 8.34 3.97 -8.84
C GLY A 11 7.51 5.00 -9.61
N GLY A 12 7.37 6.20 -9.03
CA GLY A 12 6.87 7.38 -9.72
C GLY A 12 7.72 7.67 -10.97
N ARG A 13 7.08 8.09 -12.05
CA ARG A 13 7.74 8.38 -13.33
C ARG A 13 7.80 9.89 -13.54
N ALA A 14 8.69 10.35 -14.40
CA ALA A 14 8.88 11.78 -14.66
C ALA A 14 7.60 12.54 -15.08
N ILE A 15 6.62 11.82 -15.62
CA ILE A 15 5.38 12.40 -16.17
C ILE A 15 4.09 11.79 -15.59
N LYS A 16 4.17 10.78 -14.71
CA LYS A 16 2.99 10.05 -14.21
C LYS A 16 3.31 9.22 -12.97
N ASP A 17 2.28 8.94 -12.18
CA ASP A 17 2.42 8.12 -10.96
C ASP A 17 2.89 6.71 -11.28
N GLY A 18 3.46 6.03 -10.28
CA GLY A 18 3.81 4.61 -10.36
C GLY A 18 2.56 3.74 -10.44
N LEU A 19 2.71 2.60 -11.10
CA LEU A 19 1.69 1.55 -11.14
C LEU A 19 1.62 0.85 -9.78
N SER A 20 0.45 0.86 -9.15
CA SER A 20 0.18 0.09 -7.92
C SER A 20 0.12 -1.40 -8.24
N THR A 21 0.63 -2.23 -7.33
CA THR A 21 0.49 -3.70 -7.37
C THR A 21 0.69 -4.33 -8.75
N THR A 22 1.72 -3.88 -9.47
CA THR A 22 1.96 -4.28 -10.86
C THR A 22 3.39 -4.81 -11.02
N GLY A 23 3.50 -6.08 -11.42
CA GLY A 23 4.77 -6.73 -11.73
C GLY A 23 5.34 -6.26 -13.07
N PHE A 24 5.98 -5.09 -13.10
CA PHE A 24 6.73 -4.60 -14.27
C PHE A 24 8.23 -4.86 -14.09
N PRO A 25 8.99 -5.25 -15.14
CA PRO A 25 8.56 -5.47 -16.53
C PRO A 25 8.06 -6.89 -16.83
N SER A 26 8.00 -7.78 -15.83
CA SER A 26 7.72 -9.21 -16.02
C SER A 26 6.30 -9.52 -16.50
N GLY A 27 5.34 -8.62 -16.34
CA GLY A 27 3.95 -8.81 -16.75
C GLY A 27 3.18 -9.83 -15.90
N VAL A 28 3.72 -10.20 -14.73
CA VAL A 28 3.08 -11.20 -13.85
C VAL A 28 1.87 -10.58 -13.16
N ALA A 29 0.73 -11.28 -13.24
CA ALA A 29 -0.49 -10.94 -12.54
C ALA A 29 -0.59 -11.70 -11.21
N GLY A 30 -1.27 -11.11 -10.23
CA GLY A 30 -1.55 -11.80 -8.98
C GLY A 30 -2.59 -12.91 -9.17
N VAL A 31 -2.44 -14.01 -8.44
CA VAL A 31 -3.35 -15.16 -8.49
C VAL A 31 -4.69 -14.79 -7.83
N PRO A 32 -5.87 -15.09 -8.42
CA PRO A 32 -7.16 -14.85 -7.78
C PRO A 32 -7.31 -15.58 -6.43
N ALA A 33 -8.06 -15.00 -5.50
CA ALA A 33 -8.27 -15.59 -4.18
C ALA A 33 -8.93 -16.96 -4.30
N GLU A 34 -9.93 -17.10 -5.16
CA GLU A 34 -10.67 -18.35 -5.37
C GLU A 34 -9.75 -19.48 -5.87
N VAL A 35 -8.75 -19.15 -6.69
CA VAL A 35 -7.76 -20.12 -7.16
C VAL A 35 -6.85 -20.57 -6.02
N ILE A 36 -6.39 -19.65 -5.17
CA ILE A 36 -5.57 -19.98 -3.99
C ILE A 36 -6.35 -20.90 -3.04
N GLU A 37 -7.59 -20.54 -2.71
CA GLU A 37 -8.45 -21.27 -1.78
C GLU A 37 -8.95 -22.63 -2.32
N THR A 38 -8.98 -22.79 -3.65
CA THR A 38 -9.28 -24.08 -4.28
C THR A 38 -8.08 -25.02 -4.21
N LEU A 39 -6.86 -24.50 -4.42
CA LEU A 39 -5.64 -25.31 -4.51
C LEU A 39 -5.02 -25.64 -3.14
N ALA A 40 -5.39 -24.91 -2.09
CA ALA A 40 -4.87 -25.12 -0.75
C ALA A 40 -5.93 -24.89 0.34
N PRO A 41 -5.77 -25.49 1.55
CA PRO A 41 -6.60 -25.18 2.72
C PRO A 41 -6.29 -23.81 3.32
N LEU A 42 -6.16 -22.79 2.47
CA LEU A 42 -5.94 -21.40 2.82
C LEU A 42 -7.23 -20.62 2.60
N VAL A 43 -7.38 -19.50 3.32
CA VAL A 43 -8.45 -18.52 3.13
C VAL A 43 -7.83 -17.14 3.08
N GLN A 44 -8.09 -16.37 2.03
CA GLN A 44 -7.60 -15.00 1.88
C GLN A 44 -8.67 -14.01 2.33
N SER A 45 -8.63 -13.63 3.61
CA SER A 45 -9.61 -12.70 4.21
C SER A 45 -9.40 -11.24 3.80
N ARG A 46 -8.20 -10.89 3.31
CA ARG A 46 -7.87 -9.52 2.92
C ARG A 46 -6.98 -9.50 1.69
N ARG A 47 -7.34 -8.61 0.75
CA ARG A 47 -6.50 -8.21 -0.38
C ARG A 47 -6.89 -6.83 -0.85
N GLU A 48 -6.04 -5.85 -0.56
CA GLU A 48 -6.33 -4.45 -0.84
C GLU A 48 -5.06 -3.68 -1.18
N LEU A 49 -5.22 -2.49 -1.75
CA LEU A 49 -4.12 -1.54 -1.87
C LEU A 49 -3.72 -1.06 -0.47
N ARG A 50 -2.42 -1.04 -0.21
CA ARG A 50 -1.89 -0.55 1.06
C ARG A 50 -1.82 0.97 1.00
N MET A 51 -2.81 1.64 1.58
CA MET A 51 -2.85 3.11 1.72
C MET A 51 -1.52 3.63 2.29
N ASP A 52 -1.09 4.81 1.83
CA ASP A 52 0.15 5.49 2.25
C ASP A 52 1.46 4.74 1.96
N SER A 53 1.42 3.60 1.27
CA SER A 53 2.64 2.83 1.00
C SER A 53 3.48 3.39 -0.16
N GLY A 54 2.86 4.10 -1.10
CA GLY A 54 3.57 4.72 -2.23
C GLY A 54 4.31 5.98 -1.79
N GLY A 55 5.60 6.07 -2.13
CA GLY A 55 6.42 7.21 -1.78
C GLY A 55 5.87 8.52 -2.35
N ALA A 56 5.81 9.55 -1.51
CA ALA A 56 5.31 10.85 -1.91
C ALA A 56 6.20 11.51 -2.95
N GLY A 57 5.62 12.24 -3.88
CA GLY A 57 6.34 12.99 -4.91
C GLY A 57 5.36 13.76 -5.79
N LYS A 58 5.88 14.66 -6.64
CA LYS A 58 5.08 15.27 -7.72
C LYS A 58 4.30 14.20 -8.49
N HIS A 59 4.98 13.07 -8.75
CA HIS A 59 4.36 11.82 -9.13
C HIS A 59 4.56 10.77 -8.04
N ARG A 60 3.46 10.27 -7.48
CA ARG A 60 3.45 9.32 -6.37
C ARG A 60 3.98 7.96 -6.83
N GLY A 61 4.70 7.26 -5.97
CA GLY A 61 5.02 5.85 -6.18
C GLY A 61 3.76 4.99 -6.18
N GLY A 62 3.76 3.89 -6.93
CA GLY A 62 2.69 2.90 -6.90
C GLY A 62 2.52 2.35 -5.48
N LEU A 63 1.29 2.01 -5.11
CA LEU A 63 1.01 1.40 -3.82
C LEU A 63 1.41 -0.08 -3.82
N GLY A 64 1.81 -0.55 -2.64
CA GLY A 64 1.86 -1.96 -2.32
C GLY A 64 0.47 -2.57 -2.12
N GLN A 65 0.45 -3.85 -1.80
CA GLN A 65 -0.74 -4.64 -1.48
C GLN A 65 -0.67 -5.07 -0.02
N ALA A 66 -1.77 -4.99 0.72
CA ALA A 66 -1.88 -5.65 2.01
C ALA A 66 -2.73 -6.92 1.84
N THR A 67 -2.21 -8.04 2.33
CA THR A 67 -2.92 -9.32 2.28
C THR A 67 -2.88 -10.04 3.61
N GLU A 68 -3.94 -10.78 3.90
CA GLU A 68 -4.05 -11.65 5.07
C GLU A 68 -4.49 -13.03 4.61
N ILE A 69 -3.79 -14.06 5.09
CA ILE A 69 -4.05 -15.45 4.78
C ILE A 69 -4.17 -16.23 6.09
N GLY A 70 -5.29 -16.94 6.24
CA GLY A 70 -5.49 -17.92 7.30
C GLY A 70 -5.47 -19.34 6.74
N TYR A 71 -5.44 -20.31 7.65
CA TYR A 71 -5.47 -21.73 7.34
C TYR A 71 -6.74 -22.37 7.92
N ARG A 72 -7.41 -23.22 7.12
CA ARG A 72 -8.67 -23.89 7.51
C ARG A 72 -8.51 -25.38 7.87
N GLY A 73 -7.28 -25.88 7.92
CA GLY A 73 -7.00 -27.24 8.38
C GLY A 73 -6.80 -27.31 9.90
N SER A 74 -6.48 -28.50 10.41
CA SER A 74 -6.30 -28.75 11.86
C SER A 74 -4.87 -29.04 12.30
N GLY A 75 -3.95 -29.28 11.36
CA GLY A 75 -2.53 -29.53 11.65
C GLY A 75 -1.64 -28.31 11.37
N LEU A 76 -0.37 -28.39 11.75
CA LEU A 76 0.62 -27.36 11.42
C LEU A 76 0.65 -27.07 9.93
N TRP A 77 0.87 -25.81 9.60
CA TRP A 77 1.07 -25.35 8.23
C TRP A 77 2.32 -24.48 8.15
N SER A 78 2.84 -24.24 6.94
CA SER A 78 4.07 -23.48 6.79
C SER A 78 4.04 -22.54 5.61
N VAL A 79 4.83 -21.47 5.73
CA VAL A 79 5.12 -20.53 4.65
C VAL A 79 6.61 -20.56 4.38
N SER A 80 6.98 -20.87 3.13
CA SER A 80 8.33 -20.64 2.63
C SER A 80 8.42 -19.20 2.12
N ALA A 81 9.03 -18.33 2.92
CA ALA A 81 9.07 -16.90 2.67
C ALA A 81 10.30 -16.52 1.83
N ILE A 82 10.04 -15.85 0.70
CA ILE A 82 11.04 -15.15 -0.10
C ILE A 82 10.52 -13.73 -0.31
N ILE A 83 10.64 -12.92 0.74
CA ILE A 83 10.05 -11.57 0.78
C ILE A 83 11.19 -10.55 0.82
N ASP A 84 11.17 -9.59 -0.11
CA ASP A 84 12.19 -8.54 -0.23
C ASP A 84 11.66 -7.18 0.22
N ARG A 85 12.57 -6.19 0.27
CA ARG A 85 12.27 -4.79 0.62
C ARG A 85 11.74 -4.60 2.05
N THR A 86 12.05 -5.51 2.96
CA THR A 86 11.68 -5.40 4.38
C THR A 86 12.64 -4.55 5.21
N GLN A 87 13.85 -4.29 4.69
CA GLN A 87 14.86 -3.45 5.35
C GLN A 87 15.19 -2.18 4.56
N PHE A 88 15.18 -2.28 3.22
CA PHE A 88 15.56 -1.17 2.33
C PHE A 88 14.40 -0.82 1.39
N ALA A 89 13.83 0.36 1.60
CA ALA A 89 12.75 0.89 0.79
C ALA A 89 13.18 1.17 -0.65
N ALA A 90 12.23 1.15 -1.58
CA ALA A 90 12.42 1.77 -2.88
C ALA A 90 12.61 3.28 -2.68
N GLN A 91 13.77 3.80 -3.07
CA GLN A 91 14.11 5.21 -2.91
C GLN A 91 13.31 6.06 -3.91
N GLY A 92 12.94 7.26 -3.49
CA GLY A 92 12.44 8.27 -4.41
C GLY A 92 13.58 8.94 -5.19
N ILE A 93 13.23 9.70 -6.22
CA ILE A 93 14.19 10.43 -7.07
C ILE A 93 13.75 11.88 -7.29
N GLU A 94 14.71 12.78 -7.55
CA GLU A 94 14.46 14.21 -7.82
C GLU A 94 13.64 14.90 -6.71
N GLY A 95 13.89 14.55 -5.44
CA GLY A 95 13.14 15.08 -4.28
C GLY A 95 11.92 14.26 -3.87
N GLY A 96 11.60 13.19 -4.61
CA GLY A 96 10.60 12.20 -4.20
C GLY A 96 11.03 11.43 -2.95
N GLN A 97 10.05 11.05 -2.14
CA GLN A 97 10.24 10.30 -0.90
C GLN A 97 10.29 8.79 -1.15
N PRO A 98 10.96 8.02 -0.27
CA PRO A 98 10.92 6.55 -0.32
C PRO A 98 9.50 5.99 -0.16
N GLY A 99 9.25 4.82 -0.75
CA GLY A 99 8.03 4.04 -0.47
C GLY A 99 8.11 3.32 0.87
N ALA A 100 6.98 2.78 1.34
CA ALA A 100 6.94 1.96 2.55
C ALA A 100 7.70 0.64 2.35
N LEU A 101 8.31 0.14 3.43
CA LEU A 101 8.93 -1.18 3.50
C LEU A 101 7.90 -2.30 3.38
N GLY A 102 8.33 -3.44 2.85
CA GLY A 102 7.55 -4.67 2.95
C GLY A 102 7.52 -5.19 4.39
N GLU A 103 6.43 -5.81 4.80
CA GLU A 103 6.29 -6.44 6.12
C GLU A 103 5.75 -7.85 5.94
N PHE A 104 6.33 -8.76 6.72
CA PHE A 104 5.85 -10.12 6.86
C PHE A 104 5.52 -10.33 8.33
N MET A 105 4.25 -10.59 8.62
CA MET A 105 3.74 -10.59 9.98
C MET A 105 2.84 -11.79 10.25
N ALA A 106 2.65 -12.08 11.53
CA ALA A 106 1.59 -12.95 12.02
C ALA A 106 0.77 -12.22 13.08
N ASP A 107 -0.53 -12.50 13.11
CA ASP A 107 -1.48 -12.06 14.15
C ASP A 107 -1.44 -10.54 14.43
N ASP A 108 -1.18 -9.75 13.39
CA ASP A 108 -1.20 -8.27 13.35
C ASP A 108 -0.08 -7.54 14.12
N ASP A 109 0.75 -8.23 14.90
CA ASP A 109 1.79 -7.58 15.71
C ASP A 109 3.18 -8.22 15.62
N LYS A 110 3.28 -9.47 15.14
CA LYS A 110 4.52 -10.22 15.15
C LYS A 110 5.25 -10.17 13.82
N HIS A 111 6.32 -9.39 13.73
CA HIS A 111 7.21 -9.41 12.57
C HIS A 111 7.96 -10.75 12.46
N LEU A 112 7.99 -11.28 11.25
CA LEU A 112 8.55 -12.58 10.91
C LEU A 112 9.81 -12.45 10.06
N GLN A 113 10.68 -13.46 10.10
CA GLN A 113 11.85 -13.50 9.24
C GLN A 113 11.45 -13.74 7.77
N PRO A 114 11.83 -12.85 6.83
CA PRO A 114 11.28 -12.86 5.47
C PRO A 114 11.97 -13.83 4.50
N LYS A 115 13.01 -14.56 4.94
CA LYS A 115 13.89 -15.40 4.12
C LYS A 115 14.09 -16.78 4.73
N THR A 116 13.02 -17.42 5.18
CA THR A 116 13.06 -18.74 5.82
C THR A 116 11.74 -19.49 5.65
N VAL A 117 11.70 -20.75 6.08
CA VAL A 117 10.47 -21.51 6.26
C VAL A 117 10.00 -21.35 7.70
N ILE A 118 8.75 -20.95 7.88
CA ILE A 118 8.13 -20.81 9.22
C ILE A 118 6.95 -21.75 9.30
N TRP A 119 6.86 -22.49 10.41
CA TRP A 119 5.71 -23.33 10.75
C TRP A 119 4.80 -22.58 11.71
N PHE A 120 3.49 -22.73 11.51
CA PHE A 120 2.45 -22.03 12.22
C PHE A 120 1.39 -22.99 12.75
N GLU A 121 0.78 -22.60 13.86
CA GLU A 121 -0.42 -23.24 14.37
C GLU A 121 -1.63 -22.93 13.46
N PRO A 122 -2.65 -23.79 13.43
CA PRO A 122 -3.75 -23.66 12.47
C PRO A 122 -4.51 -22.33 12.52
N GLN A 123 -4.57 -21.69 13.69
CA GLN A 123 -5.34 -20.46 13.92
C GLN A 123 -4.56 -19.19 13.55
N THR A 124 -3.25 -19.28 13.31
CA THR A 124 -2.42 -18.11 12.99
C THR A 124 -2.88 -17.48 11.69
N ARG A 125 -2.94 -16.15 11.67
CA ARG A 125 -3.17 -15.36 10.45
C ARG A 125 -1.85 -14.76 10.02
N VAL A 126 -1.50 -14.93 8.76
CA VAL A 126 -0.25 -14.43 8.20
C VAL A 126 -0.55 -13.24 7.32
N GLN A 127 0.07 -12.10 7.61
CA GLN A 127 -0.04 -10.88 6.82
C GLN A 127 1.20 -10.66 5.96
N LEU A 128 0.96 -10.31 4.71
CA LEU A 128 1.99 -9.84 3.78
C LEU A 128 1.62 -8.44 3.30
N ASN A 129 2.33 -7.44 3.82
CA ASN A 129 2.20 -6.04 3.44
C ASN A 129 3.32 -5.69 2.48
N LEU A 130 3.05 -5.66 1.19
CA LEU A 130 4.06 -5.44 0.18
C LEU A 130 4.56 -3.99 0.20
N PRO A 131 5.81 -3.77 -0.26
CA PRO A 131 6.38 -2.44 -0.37
C PRO A 131 5.65 -1.59 -1.41
N GLY A 132 5.68 -0.27 -1.23
CA GLY A 132 5.34 0.67 -2.28
C GLY A 132 6.57 1.11 -3.09
N GLY A 133 6.32 1.75 -4.22
CA GLY A 133 7.38 2.37 -5.02
C GLY A 133 7.82 3.72 -4.44
N GLY A 134 9.04 4.16 -4.74
CA GLY A 134 9.49 5.52 -4.42
C GLY A 134 8.79 6.59 -5.28
N GLY A 135 8.65 7.79 -4.74
CA GLY A 135 8.07 8.93 -5.46
C GLY A 135 9.06 9.60 -6.43
N TYR A 136 8.53 10.44 -7.33
CA TYR A 136 9.31 11.26 -8.25
C TYR A 136 9.00 12.73 -8.05
N GLY A 137 10.03 13.58 -7.95
CA GLY A 137 9.86 15.02 -7.85
C GLY A 137 9.43 15.47 -6.45
N ASP A 138 9.56 16.77 -6.16
CA ASP A 138 9.07 17.36 -4.92
C ASP A 138 7.57 17.08 -4.69
N PRO A 139 7.18 16.42 -3.59
CA PRO A 139 5.79 16.22 -3.21
C PRO A 139 4.95 17.50 -3.15
N PHE A 140 5.54 18.63 -2.76
CA PHE A 140 4.84 19.91 -2.61
C PHE A 140 4.53 20.55 -3.97
N ALA A 141 5.18 20.09 -5.04
CA ALA A 141 4.87 20.44 -6.42
C ALA A 141 3.76 19.57 -7.05
N ARG A 142 3.19 18.59 -6.32
CA ARG A 142 2.01 17.84 -6.78
C ARG A 142 0.79 18.76 -6.79
N ASP A 143 -0.04 18.61 -7.83
CA ASP A 143 -1.33 19.29 -7.93
C ASP A 143 -2.24 18.90 -6.74
N PRO A 144 -2.74 19.87 -5.93
CA PRO A 144 -3.65 19.61 -4.83
C PRO A 144 -4.90 18.80 -5.21
N GLU A 145 -5.45 19.00 -6.41
CA GLU A 145 -6.61 18.25 -6.90
C GLU A 145 -6.28 16.76 -7.07
N ARG A 146 -5.07 16.44 -7.56
CA ARG A 146 -4.60 15.05 -7.64
C ARG A 146 -4.37 14.42 -6.27
N VAL A 147 -3.97 15.22 -5.27
CA VAL A 147 -3.86 14.75 -3.88
C VAL A 147 -5.25 14.44 -3.31
N ARG A 148 -6.25 15.31 -3.55
CA ARG A 148 -7.65 15.02 -3.18
C ARG A 148 -8.13 13.74 -3.83
N ASP A 149 -7.85 13.54 -5.13
CA ASP A 149 -8.24 12.32 -5.83
C ASP A 149 -7.55 11.07 -5.24
N ASP A 150 -6.27 11.17 -4.87
CA ASP A 150 -5.60 10.08 -4.14
C ASP A 150 -6.30 9.78 -2.79
N VAL A 151 -6.77 10.80 -2.07
CA VAL A 151 -7.54 10.63 -0.83
C VAL A 151 -8.88 9.96 -1.07
N VAL A 152 -9.63 10.41 -2.07
CA VAL A 152 -10.93 9.83 -2.43
C VAL A 152 -10.78 8.36 -2.81
N ASN A 153 -9.70 8.01 -3.53
CA ASN A 153 -9.42 6.63 -3.93
C ASN A 153 -8.78 5.77 -2.82
N GLY A 154 -8.55 6.32 -1.63
CA GLY A 154 -7.92 5.60 -0.51
C GLY A 154 -6.44 5.26 -0.73
N TYR A 155 -5.76 6.01 -1.62
CA TYR A 155 -4.34 5.83 -1.88
C TYR A 155 -3.48 6.56 -0.86
N VAL A 156 -3.95 7.73 -0.46
CA VAL A 156 -3.31 8.63 0.51
C VAL A 156 -4.32 8.93 1.60
N SER A 157 -3.93 8.87 2.87
CA SER A 157 -4.80 9.26 3.99
C SER A 157 -4.90 10.79 4.10
N LEU A 158 -5.92 11.28 4.80
CA LEU A 158 -6.05 12.71 5.11
C LEU A 158 -4.80 13.27 5.82
N ALA A 159 -4.24 12.49 6.74
CA ALA A 159 -3.03 12.87 7.48
C ALA A 159 -1.79 12.90 6.58
N ALA A 160 -1.64 11.92 5.68
CA ALA A 160 -0.53 11.90 4.72
C ALA A 160 -0.65 13.01 3.67
N ALA A 161 -1.86 13.38 3.25
CA ALA A 161 -2.09 14.51 2.35
C ALA A 161 -1.51 15.82 2.93
N GLU A 162 -1.76 16.10 4.21
CA GLU A 162 -1.22 17.27 4.90
C GLU A 162 0.29 17.15 5.12
N ARG A 163 0.75 16.05 5.71
CA ARG A 163 2.15 15.85 6.10
C ARG A 163 3.10 15.83 4.91
N ASP A 164 2.74 15.07 3.88
CA ASP A 164 3.67 14.72 2.81
C ASP A 164 3.53 15.62 1.59
N TYR A 165 2.35 16.19 1.33
CA TYR A 165 2.07 17.02 0.15
C TYR A 165 1.69 18.48 0.49
N GLY A 166 1.50 18.79 1.77
CA GLY A 166 1.04 20.10 2.24
C GLY A 166 -0.39 20.42 1.79
N VAL A 167 -1.25 19.42 1.57
CA VAL A 167 -2.62 19.61 1.09
C VAL A 167 -3.62 19.22 2.16
N ALA A 168 -4.42 20.19 2.59
CA ALA A 168 -5.47 20.00 3.58
C ALA A 168 -6.76 19.54 2.90
N VAL A 169 -7.00 18.22 2.88
CA VAL A 169 -8.27 17.66 2.41
C VAL A 169 -9.22 17.47 3.60
N ARG A 170 -10.50 17.78 3.42
CA ARG A 170 -11.54 17.71 4.46
C ARG A 170 -12.69 16.86 3.97
N TYR A 171 -13.19 15.98 4.84
CA TYR A 171 -14.44 15.28 4.62
C TYR A 171 -15.58 16.09 5.25
N THR A 172 -16.60 16.42 4.45
CA THR A 172 -17.76 17.24 4.84
C THR A 172 -19.06 16.44 4.91
N GLY A 173 -19.01 15.14 4.62
CA GLY A 173 -20.17 14.27 4.72
C GLY A 173 -20.45 13.82 6.16
N ASP A 174 -21.52 13.03 6.32
CA ASP A 174 -21.84 12.39 7.59
C ASP A 174 -20.75 11.36 7.96
N ALA A 175 -20.21 11.47 9.17
CA ALA A 175 -19.18 10.58 9.69
C ALA A 175 -19.65 9.13 9.84
N THR A 176 -20.97 8.93 10.02
CA THR A 176 -21.60 7.61 10.18
C THR A 176 -21.96 6.94 8.84
N SER A 177 -21.84 7.66 7.72
CA SER A 177 -22.14 7.11 6.40
C SER A 177 -21.16 6.01 6.01
N LEU A 178 -21.70 4.86 5.62
CA LEU A 178 -20.93 3.73 5.07
C LEU A 178 -20.36 4.04 3.68
N VAL A 179 -21.02 4.94 2.93
CA VAL A 179 -20.60 5.36 1.59
C VAL A 179 -20.15 6.82 1.66
N ARG A 180 -18.90 7.07 1.27
CA ARG A 180 -18.31 8.41 1.24
C ARG A 180 -18.09 8.84 -0.19
N PRO A 181 -19.03 9.58 -0.81
CA PRO A 181 -18.93 9.94 -2.21
C PRO A 181 -17.80 10.97 -2.43
N PRO A 182 -17.18 11.01 -3.63
CA PRO A 182 -16.09 11.94 -3.94
C PRO A 182 -16.41 13.41 -3.62
N GLN A 183 -17.65 13.84 -3.82
CA GLN A 183 -18.11 15.21 -3.59
C GLN A 183 -18.09 15.62 -2.11
N SER A 184 -18.01 14.65 -1.20
CA SER A 184 -17.87 14.91 0.24
C SER A 184 -16.43 15.21 0.66
N TYR A 185 -15.48 15.26 -0.28
CA TYR A 185 -14.09 15.62 -0.02
C TYR A 185 -13.77 16.95 -0.70
N GLY A 186 -13.38 17.95 0.09
CA GLY A 186 -12.98 19.28 -0.39
C GLY A 186 -11.55 19.61 0.01
N ILE A 187 -10.89 20.47 -0.78
CA ILE A 187 -9.60 21.05 -0.42
C ILE A 187 -9.85 22.33 0.38
N ASP A 188 -9.25 22.41 1.56
CA ASP A 188 -9.14 23.64 2.33
C ASP A 188 -7.98 24.46 1.76
N TRP A 189 -8.30 25.37 0.84
CA TRP A 189 -7.31 26.19 0.13
C TRP A 189 -6.49 27.08 1.07
N PRO A 190 -7.08 27.85 2.00
CA PRO A 190 -6.30 28.64 2.95
C PRO A 190 -5.30 27.79 3.76
N ALA A 191 -5.72 26.63 4.28
CA ALA A 191 -4.83 25.76 5.03
C ALA A 191 -3.73 25.15 4.14
N THR A 192 -4.07 24.76 2.90
CA THR A 192 -3.11 24.23 1.92
C THR A 192 -2.05 25.27 1.56
N GLU A 193 -2.44 26.51 1.32
CA GLU A 193 -1.51 27.62 1.04
C GLU A 193 -0.55 27.87 2.22
N GLN A 194 -1.08 27.87 3.45
CA GLN A 194 -0.27 28.04 4.65
C GLN A 194 0.72 26.88 4.85
N LEU A 195 0.28 25.63 4.69
CA LEU A 195 1.13 24.44 4.81
C LEU A 195 2.28 24.46 3.80
N ARG A 196 2.00 24.91 2.56
CA ARG A 196 3.01 24.97 1.50
C ARG A 196 3.95 26.16 1.63
N ALA A 197 3.48 27.29 2.16
CA ALA A 197 4.33 28.47 2.39
C ALA A 197 5.32 28.28 3.56
N ALA A 198 5.08 27.32 4.45
CA ALA A 198 5.93 27.02 5.60
C ALA A 198 7.12 26.09 5.28
N ARG A 199 7.32 25.70 4.01
CA ARG A 199 8.40 24.84 3.54
C ARG A 199 9.33 25.59 2.59
#